data_AF-A0A1B8HMD5-F1
#
_entry.id   AF-A0A1B8HMD5-F1
#
_cell.length_a   1.000
_cell.length_b   1.000
_cell.length_c   1.000
_cell.angle_alpha   90.00
_cell.angle_beta   90.00
_cell.angle_gamma   90.00
#
_symmetry.space_group_name_H-M   'P 1'
#
loop_
_entity.id
_entity.type
_entity.pdbx_description
1 polymer ?
#
loop_
_entity_poly.entity_id
_entity_poly.type
_entity_poly.pdbx_seq_one_letter_code
_entity_poly.pdbx_strand_id
1 'polypeptide(L)'
;MTTFNWKPSESRWNQGEQLYLGQFKIGSAYYDATHTRGQEAYATRCSLPGLKGDLGHFPDMAAAKDAVEKALAFWLRRAGLQFTKSASEKTKS
;
A
#
# COMPACT_ATOMS: atom_id res chain seq x y z
N MET A 1 10.17 -4.83 17.34
CA MET A 1 9.43 -5.45 16.22
C MET A 1 8.74 -4.35 15.45
N THR A 2 8.93 -4.31 14.13
CA THR A 2 8.36 -3.27 13.25
C THR A 2 7.06 -3.78 12.64
N THR A 3 5.94 -3.18 13.04
CA THR A 3 4.58 -3.59 12.66
C THR A 3 4.06 -2.77 11.48
N PHE A 4 3.41 -3.42 10.51
CA PHE A 4 2.81 -2.77 9.35
C PHE A 4 1.30 -2.66 9.47
N ASN A 5 0.77 -1.45 9.33
CA ASN A 5 -0.65 -1.23 9.46
C ASN A 5 -1.19 -0.49 8.24
N TRP A 6 -2.19 -1.08 7.60
CA TRP A 6 -3.03 -0.37 6.67
C TRP A 6 -4.05 0.46 7.45
N LYS A 7 -4.18 1.72 7.10
CA LYS A 7 -5.19 2.63 7.64
C LYS A 7 -6.00 3.21 6.49
N PRO A 8 -7.33 3.36 6.63
CA PRO A 8 -8.12 4.14 5.69
C PRO A 8 -7.53 5.54 5.52
N SER A 9 -7.54 6.05 4.29
CA SER A 9 -7.15 7.43 4.01
C SER A 9 -8.19 8.37 4.63
N GLU A 10 -7.73 9.33 5.44
CA GLU A 10 -8.60 10.39 6.01
C GLU A 10 -8.99 11.46 4.97
N SER A 11 -8.44 11.38 3.76
CA SER A 11 -8.73 12.34 2.70
C SER A 11 -10.16 12.18 2.19
N ARG A 12 -10.93 13.27 2.27
CA ARG A 12 -12.28 13.40 1.70
C ARG A 12 -12.33 13.15 0.18
N TRP A 13 -11.20 13.32 -0.49
CA TRP A 13 -11.09 13.28 -1.96
C TRP A 13 -10.40 12.03 -2.47
N ASN A 14 -9.85 11.19 -1.59
CA ASN A 14 -9.07 10.03 -2.01
C ASN A 14 -9.55 8.78 -1.28
N GLN A 15 -10.33 7.96 -2.00
CA GLN A 15 -10.79 6.67 -1.51
C GLN A 15 -9.66 5.65 -1.64
N GLY A 16 -9.02 5.35 -0.53
CA GLY A 16 -7.87 4.47 -0.51
C GLY A 16 -7.41 4.10 0.89
N GLU A 17 -6.37 3.29 0.95
CA GLU A 17 -5.70 2.91 2.18
C GLU A 17 -4.22 3.31 2.13
N GLN A 18 -3.66 3.56 3.30
CA GLN A 18 -2.28 4.00 3.48
C GLN A 18 -1.55 3.00 4.36
N LEU A 19 -0.35 2.62 3.94
CA LEU A 19 0.49 1.68 4.66
C LEU A 19 1.45 2.46 5.57
N TYR A 20 1.42 2.12 6.86
CA TYR A 20 2.28 2.69 7.88
C TYR A 20 3.27 1.66 8.43
N LEU A 21 4.50 2.12 8.66
CA LEU A 21 5.51 1.45 9.47
C LEU A 21 5.73 2.28 10.75
N GLY A 22 5.19 1.79 11.86
CA GLY A 22 5.07 2.61 13.07
C GLY A 22 4.25 3.88 12.78
N GLN A 23 4.89 5.05 12.87
CA GLN A 23 4.26 6.35 12.58
C GLN A 23 4.48 6.84 11.14
N PHE A 24 5.37 6.20 10.38
CA PHE A 24 5.76 6.66 9.05
C PHE A 24 4.86 6.07 7.96
N LYS A 25 4.28 6.93 7.13
CA LYS A 25 3.60 6.50 5.90
C LYS A 25 4.63 6.08 4.86
N ILE A 26 4.58 4.81 4.46
CA ILE A 26 5.54 4.20 3.53
C ILE A 26 4.91 3.83 2.17
N GLY A 27 3.59 3.80 2.08
CA GLY A 27 2.89 3.57 0.82
C GLY A 27 1.41 3.88 0.88
N SER A 28 0.74 3.76 -0.26
CA SER A 28 -0.71 3.91 -0.39
C SER A 28 -1.24 3.17 -1.62
N ALA A 29 -2.47 2.71 -1.51
CA ALA A 29 -3.27 2.18 -2.61
C ALA A 29 -4.57 2.99 -2.65
N TYR A 30 -4.93 3.54 -3.80
CA TYR A 30 -6.06 4.47 -3.90
C TYR A 30 -6.73 4.41 -5.26
N TYR A 31 -8.01 4.74 -5.29
CA TYR A 31 -8.77 4.84 -6.53
C TYR A 31 -8.32 6.06 -7.34
N ASP A 32 -7.97 5.85 -8.60
CA ASP A 32 -7.61 6.89 -9.56
C ASP A 32 -8.76 7.09 -10.55
N ALA A 33 -9.57 8.13 -10.31
CA ALA A 33 -10.70 8.49 -11.15
C ALA A 33 -10.29 9.02 -12.54
N THR A 34 -9.01 9.36 -12.72
CA THR A 34 -8.48 9.93 -13.97
C THR A 34 -7.91 8.86 -14.90
N HIS A 35 -7.65 7.65 -14.38
CA HIS A 35 -7.20 6.54 -15.20
C HIS A 35 -8.36 5.98 -16.04
N THR A 36 -8.06 5.64 -17.29
CA THR A 36 -9.05 5.26 -18.32
C THR A 36 -10.02 4.21 -17.76
N ARG A 37 -11.32 4.55 -17.77
CA ARG A 37 -12.40 3.69 -17.27
C ARG A 37 -12.31 2.30 -17.91
N GLY A 38 -11.96 1.28 -17.13
CA GLY A 38 -12.28 -0.09 -17.52
C GLY A 38 -11.44 -1.23 -16.96
N GLN A 39 -10.16 -1.04 -16.63
CA GLN A 39 -9.31 -2.21 -16.29
C GLN A 39 -8.40 -2.05 -15.07
N GLU A 40 -7.85 -0.86 -14.79
CA GLU A 40 -6.88 -0.69 -13.70
C GLU A 40 -7.15 0.60 -12.91
N ALA A 41 -8.23 0.62 -12.15
CA ALA A 41 -8.71 1.84 -11.51
C ALA A 41 -8.01 2.19 -10.19
N TYR A 42 -7.11 1.33 -9.68
CA TYR A 42 -6.43 1.53 -8.40
C TYR A 42 -4.95 1.80 -8.61
N ALA A 43 -4.51 3.02 -8.31
CA ALA A 43 -3.12 3.41 -8.34
C ALA A 43 -2.41 3.10 -7.01
N THR A 44 -1.10 2.94 -7.10
CA THR A 44 -0.24 2.70 -5.93
C THR A 44 0.84 3.75 -5.81
N ARG A 45 1.27 4.01 -4.58
CA ARG A 45 2.42 4.86 -4.31
C ARG A 45 3.31 4.25 -3.23
N CYS A 46 4.61 4.33 -3.43
CA CYS A 46 5.63 3.93 -2.46
C CYS A 46 6.52 5.11 -2.11
N SER A 47 6.77 5.31 -0.82
CA SER A 47 7.64 6.39 -0.32
C SER A 47 9.00 5.88 0.15
N LEU A 48 9.33 4.61 -0.14
CA LEU A 48 10.59 4.01 0.29
C LEU A 48 11.76 4.44 -0.61
N PRO A 49 12.92 4.77 -0.04
CA PRO A 49 14.06 5.23 -0.81
C PRO A 49 14.60 4.12 -1.71
N GLY A 50 14.90 4.46 -2.97
CA GLY A 50 15.42 3.51 -3.95
C GLY A 50 14.36 2.62 -4.61
N LEU A 51 13.08 2.82 -4.32
CA LEU A 51 11.96 2.25 -5.08
C LEU A 51 11.29 3.31 -5.96
N LYS A 52 10.65 2.85 -7.03
CA LYS A 52 9.81 3.71 -7.87
C LYS A 52 8.64 4.24 -7.03
N GLY A 53 8.40 5.54 -7.12
CA GLY A 53 7.34 6.19 -6.35
C GLY A 53 5.95 5.71 -6.73
N ASP A 54 5.73 5.36 -8.00
CA ASP A 54 4.50 4.80 -8.55
C ASP A 54 4.77 3.35 -8.98
N LEU A 55 4.06 2.39 -8.37
CA LEU A 55 4.22 0.97 -8.69
C LEU A 55 3.26 0.50 -9.79
N GLY A 56 2.38 1.40 -10.28
CA GLY A 56 1.42 1.14 -11.34
C GLY A 56 -0.03 1.11 -10.87
N HIS A 57 -0.88 0.74 -11.82
CA HIS A 57 -2.33 0.64 -11.67
C HIS A 57 -2.76 -0.81 -11.62
N PHE A 58 -3.85 -1.07 -10.91
CA PHE A 58 -4.33 -2.41 -10.60
C PHE A 58 -5.86 -2.47 -10.71
N PRO A 59 -6.43 -3.66 -11.01
CA PRO A 59 -7.87 -3.82 -11.22
C PRO A 59 -8.69 -3.62 -9.94
N ASP A 60 -8.11 -3.95 -8.78
CA ASP A 60 -8.77 -3.84 -7.49
C ASP A 60 -7.80 -3.40 -6.37
N MET A 61 -8.39 -2.98 -5.25
CA MET A 61 -7.64 -2.54 -4.06
C MET A 61 -6.75 -3.64 -3.47
N ALA A 62 -7.17 -4.91 -3.54
CA ALA A 62 -6.39 -6.01 -2.97
C ALA A 62 -5.10 -6.24 -3.76
N ALA A 63 -5.19 -6.24 -5.09
CA ALA A 63 -4.04 -6.32 -5.99
C ALA A 63 -3.08 -5.13 -5.81
N ALA A 64 -3.62 -3.91 -5.68
CA ALA A 64 -2.83 -2.71 -5.39
C ALA A 64 -2.06 -2.83 -4.05
N LYS A 65 -2.73 -3.30 -2.99
CA LYS A 65 -2.10 -3.52 -1.68
C LYS A 65 -1.03 -4.60 -1.72
N ASP A 66 -1.29 -5.71 -2.41
CA ASP A 66 -0.33 -6.80 -2.58
C ASP A 66 0.94 -6.33 -3.30
N ALA A 67 0.81 -5.48 -4.32
CA ALA A 67 1.95 -4.87 -5.00
C ALA A 67 2.79 -3.99 -4.06
N VAL A 68 2.15 -3.16 -3.23
CA VAL A 68 2.83 -2.33 -2.22
C VAL A 68 3.54 -3.21 -1.19
N GLU A 69 2.89 -4.28 -0.71
CA GLU A 69 3.47 -5.21 0.25
C GLU A 69 4.66 -5.99 -0.33
N LYS A 70 4.61 -6.40 -1.60
CA LYS A 70 5.72 -7.03 -2.32
C LYS A 70 6.91 -6.09 -2.47
N ALA A 71 6.66 -4.84 -2.85
CA ALA A 71 7.70 -3.82 -2.97
C ALA A 71 8.38 -3.55 -1.62
N LEU A 72 7.59 -3.43 -0.55
CA LEU A 72 8.08 -3.30 0.81
C LEU A 72 8.91 -4.53 1.24
N ALA A 73 8.41 -5.75 1.01
CA ALA A 73 9.11 -6.97 1.37
C ALA A 73 10.48 -7.08 0.67
N PHE A 74 10.53 -6.72 -0.61
CA PHE A 74 11.78 -6.63 -1.37
C PHE A 74 12.75 -5.60 -0.76
N TRP A 75 12.25 -4.40 -0.45
CA TRP A 75 13.06 -3.34 0.15
C TRP A 75 13.63 -3.74 1.51
N LEU A 76 12.82 -4.34 2.38
CA LEU A 76 13.23 -4.80 3.70
C LEU A 76 14.30 -5.90 3.60
N ARG A 77 14.09 -6.87 2.70
CA ARG A 77 15.09 -7.91 2.44
C ARG A 77 16.40 -7.32 1.96
N ARG A 78 16.36 -6.32 1.06
CA ARG A 78 17.55 -5.62 0.58
C ARG A 78 18.25 -4.82 1.67
N ALA A 79 17.50 -4.26 2.61
CA ALA A 79 18.01 -3.52 3.76
C ALA A 79 18.51 -4.42 4.91
N GLY A 80 18.36 -5.75 4.82
CA GLY A 80 18.70 -6.68 5.90
C GLY A 80 17.76 -6.62 7.10
N LEU A 81 16.55 -6.07 6.92
CA LEU A 81 15.56 -5.87 7.98
C LEU A 81 14.53 -7.02 7.98
N GLN A 82 14.31 -7.64 9.15
CA GLN A 82 13.25 -8.64 9.34
C GLN A 82 11.95 -8.01 9.84
N PHE A 83 10.81 -8.60 9.48
CA PHE A 83 9.51 -8.08 9.91
C PHE A 83 8.40 -9.13 10.04
N THR A 84 7.36 -8.79 10.81
CA THR A 84 6.14 -9.57 10.99
C THR A 84 4.94 -8.82 10.40
N LYS A 85 4.15 -9.49 9.56
CA LYS A 85 2.91 -8.96 9.00
C LYS A 85 1.83 -9.01 10.09
N SER A 86 1.24 -7.87 10.46
CA SER A 86 0.06 -7.84 11.32
C SER A 86 -1.14 -8.32 10.50
N ALA A 87 -1.71 -9.46 10.89
CA ALA A 87 -2.98 -9.90 10.36
C ALA A 87 -4.05 -8.89 10.80
N SER A 88 -4.58 -8.12 9.85
CA SER A 88 -5.81 -7.35 10.07
C SER A 88 -6.93 -8.35 10.38
N GLU A 89 -7.41 -8.32 11.63
CA GLU A 89 -8.60 -9.04 12.06
C GLU A 89 -9.77 -8.63 11.17
N LYS A 90 -10.29 -9.59 10.41
CA LYS A 90 -11.62 -9.51 9.81
C LYS A 90 -12.64 -9.60 10.94
N THR A 91 -12.99 -8.47 11.55
CA THR A 91 -14.17 -8.39 12.41
C THR A 91 -15.40 -8.45 11.51
N LYS A 92 -15.98 -9.65 11.37
CA LYS A 92 -17.37 -9.82 10.90
C LYS A 92 -18.28 -9.34 12.02
N SER A 93 -19.08 -8.30 11.76
CA SER A 93 -20.35 -8.07 12.46
C SER A 93 -21.46 -8.86 11.80
#